data_AF-A0A6A4UU06-F1
#
_entry.id   AF-A0A6A4UU06-F1
#
_cell.length_a   1.000
_cell.length_b   1.000
_cell.length_c   1.000
_cell.angle_alpha   90.00
_cell.angle_beta   90.00
_cell.angle_gamma   90.00
#
_symmetry.space_group_name_H-M   'P 1'
#
loop_
_entity.id
_entity.type
_entity.pdbx_description
1 polymer ?
#
loop_
_entity_poly.entity_id
_entity_poly.type
_entity_poly.pdbx_seq_one_letter_code
_entity_poly.pdbx_strand_id
1 'polypeptide(L)'
;MSDEPNLFETIAQAFRDNGLTAAITALIGGFLALLAAVTRRAFTNDAMLARMDRELLAERNRVDRQRAEDRKGDADRLERIETDIRAMRDLMFEAFQRSRTD
;
A
#
# COMPACT_ATOMS: atom_id res chain seq x y z
N MET A 1 -12.99 -55.31 20.55
CA MET A 1 -12.47 -53.94 20.66
C MET A 1 -11.70 -53.69 19.37
N SER A 2 -12.17 -52.79 18.52
CA SER A 2 -11.45 -52.47 17.28
C SER A 2 -10.38 -51.45 17.65
N ASP A 3 -9.14 -51.90 17.86
CA ASP A 3 -7.99 -51.00 17.97
C ASP A 3 -7.74 -50.44 16.57
N GLU A 4 -8.31 -49.27 16.30
CA GLU A 4 -8.04 -48.52 15.09
C GLU A 4 -6.65 -47.89 15.26
N PRO A 5 -5.64 -48.32 14.48
CA PRO A 5 -4.28 -47.83 14.67
C PRO A 5 -4.21 -46.33 14.44
N ASN A 6 -3.45 -45.64 15.28
CA ASN A 6 -3.21 -44.21 15.10
C ASN A 6 -2.48 -43.96 13.76
N LEU A 7 -2.71 -42.82 13.12
CA LEU A 7 -2.09 -42.43 11.84
C LEU A 7 -0.57 -42.64 11.83
N PHE A 8 0.08 -42.35 12.96
CA PHE A 8 1.52 -42.57 13.15
C PHE A 8 1.92 -44.05 13.12
N GLU A 9 1.12 -44.93 13.74
CA GLU A 9 1.35 -46.38 13.73
C GLU A 9 1.11 -46.96 12.33
N THR A 10 0.08 -46.49 11.63
CA THR A 10 -0.19 -46.88 10.24
C THR A 10 0.97 -46.49 9.32
N ILE A 11 1.51 -45.27 9.48
CA ILE A 11 2.67 -44.79 8.70
C ILE A 11 3.91 -45.61 9.05
N ALA A 12 4.17 -45.87 10.34
CA ALA A 12 5.33 -46.66 10.78
C ALA A 12 5.26 -48.10 10.27
N GLN A 13 4.09 -48.72 10.29
CA GLN A 13 3.87 -50.06 9.76
C GLN A 13 4.03 -50.09 8.24
N ALA A 14 3.45 -49.13 7.52
CA ALA A 14 3.62 -49.01 6.06
C ALA A 14 5.09 -48.80 5.66
N PHE A 15 5.87 -48.06 6.46
CA PHE A 15 7.31 -47.89 6.25
C PHE A 15 8.10 -49.16 6.54
N ARG A 16 7.69 -49.96 7.52
CA ARG A 16 8.32 -51.25 7.83
C ARG A 16 8.06 -52.28 6.73
N ASP A 17 6.85 -52.30 6.20
CA ASP A 17 6.40 -53.29 5.22
C ASP A 17 6.82 -52.95 3.79
N ASN A 18 6.92 -51.65 3.45
CA ASN A 18 7.16 -51.17 2.07
C ASN A 18 8.35 -50.21 1.96
N GLY A 19 9.31 -50.24 2.89
CA GLY A 19 10.26 -49.16 3.19
C GLY A 19 10.81 -48.34 2.02
N LEU A 20 11.23 -48.96 0.92
CA LEU A 20 11.69 -48.21 -0.26
C LEU A 20 10.55 -47.46 -0.97
N THR A 21 9.44 -48.13 -1.25
CA THR A 21 8.26 -47.56 -1.93
C THR A 21 7.60 -46.49 -1.07
N ALA A 22 7.49 -46.73 0.25
CA ALA A 22 6.96 -45.77 1.20
C ALA A 22 7.84 -44.50 1.27
N ALA A 23 9.16 -44.65 1.31
CA ALA A 23 10.10 -43.53 1.30
C ALA A 23 10.01 -42.71 0.00
N ILE A 24 9.95 -43.35 -1.17
CA ILE A 24 9.81 -42.67 -2.47
C ILE A 24 8.49 -41.90 -2.52
N THR A 25 7.39 -42.53 -2.09
CA THR A 25 6.06 -41.89 -2.10
C THR A 25 6.01 -40.70 -1.15
N ALA A 26 6.57 -40.83 0.06
CA ALA A 26 6.66 -39.73 1.02
C ALA A 26 7.51 -38.57 0.49
N LEU A 27 8.61 -38.86 -0.21
CA LEU A 27 9.49 -37.85 -0.78
C LEU A 27 8.80 -37.10 -1.93
N ILE A 28 8.14 -37.83 -2.84
CA ILE A 28 7.36 -37.22 -3.94
C ILE A 28 6.19 -36.41 -3.38
N GLY A 29 5.43 -36.97 -2.44
CA GLY A 29 4.30 -36.29 -1.80
C GLY A 29 4.73 -35.04 -1.03
N GLY A 30 5.84 -35.11 -0.30
CA GLY A 30 6.44 -33.98 0.40
C GLY A 30 6.89 -32.88 -0.57
N PHE A 31 7.52 -33.24 -1.69
CA PHE A 31 7.94 -32.28 -2.70
C PHE A 31 6.75 -31.57 -3.37
N LEU A 32 5.70 -32.31 -3.71
CA LEU A 32 4.45 -31.74 -4.24
C LEU A 32 3.76 -30.83 -3.24
N ALA A 33 3.74 -31.19 -1.95
CA ALA A 33 3.19 -30.35 -0.89
C ALA A 33 3.98 -29.04 -0.73
N LEU A 34 5.31 -29.09 -0.81
CA LEU A 34 6.16 -27.90 -0.79
C LEU A 34 5.90 -27.01 -2.00
N LEU A 35 5.83 -27.57 -3.21
CA LEU A 35 5.49 -26.81 -4.41
C LEU A 35 4.12 -26.14 -4.27
N ALA A 36 3.09 -26.88 -3.84
CA ALA A 36 1.76 -26.32 -3.63
C ALA A 36 1.77 -25.18 -2.60
N ALA A 37 2.52 -25.31 -1.52
CA ALA A 37 2.65 -24.26 -0.50
C ALA A 37 3.37 -23.00 -1.04
N VAL A 38 4.48 -23.18 -1.77
CA VAL A 38 5.23 -22.07 -2.39
C VAL A 38 4.39 -21.39 -3.46
N THR A 39 3.74 -22.14 -4.33
CA THR A 39 2.85 -21.61 -5.38
C THR A 39 1.66 -20.87 -4.79
N ARG A 40 1.01 -21.40 -3.75
CA ARG A 40 -0.06 -20.69 -3.02
C ARG A 40 0.46 -19.38 -2.44
N ARG A 41 1.64 -19.39 -1.81
CA ARG A 41 2.23 -18.19 -1.20
C ARG A 41 2.62 -17.15 -2.26
N ALA A 42 3.17 -17.58 -3.39
CA ALA A 42 3.52 -16.71 -4.52
C ALA A 42 2.27 -16.03 -5.11
N PHE A 43 1.22 -16.79 -5.43
CA PHE A 43 -0.05 -16.23 -5.92
C PHE A 43 -0.72 -15.29 -4.91
N THR A 44 -0.64 -15.61 -3.61
CA THR A 44 -1.19 -14.73 -2.56
C THR A 44 -0.38 -13.44 -2.43
N ASN A 45 0.95 -13.52 -2.59
CA ASN A 45 1.83 -12.36 -2.56
C ASN A 45 1.59 -11.45 -3.76
N ASP A 46 1.46 -12.01 -4.97
CA ASP A 46 1.18 -11.23 -6.18
C ASP A 46 -0.21 -10.57 -6.12
N ALA A 47 -1.22 -11.27 -5.62
CA ALA A 47 -2.55 -10.70 -5.41
C ALA A 47 -2.53 -9.59 -4.35
N MET A 48 -1.73 -9.75 -3.29
CA MET A 48 -1.54 -8.75 -2.24
C MET A 48 -0.77 -7.52 -2.76
N LEU A 49 0.28 -7.71 -3.55
CA LEU A 49 1.05 -6.66 -4.20
C LEU A 49 0.17 -5.86 -5.17
N ALA A 50 -0.58 -6.53 -6.05
CA ALA A 50 -1.49 -5.88 -6.99
C ALA A 50 -2.64 -5.12 -6.30
N ARG A 51 -2.96 -5.47 -5.05
CA ARG A 51 -3.91 -4.73 -4.22
C ARG A 51 -3.24 -3.52 -3.58
N MET A 52 -2.05 -3.68 -2.99
CA MET A 52 -1.31 -2.56 -2.41
C MET A 52 -0.97 -1.49 -3.45
N ASP A 53 -0.58 -1.87 -4.67
CA ASP A 53 -0.33 -0.91 -5.76
C ASP A 53 -1.56 -0.07 -6.09
N ARG A 54 -2.75 -0.70 -6.09
CA ARG A 54 -4.03 0.02 -6.31
C ARG A 54 -4.36 0.97 -5.17
N GLU A 55 -4.16 0.53 -3.93
CA GLU A 55 -4.39 1.35 -2.74
C GLU A 55 -3.40 2.55 -2.71
N LEU A 56 -2.12 2.31 -3.01
CA LEU A 56 -1.09 3.36 -3.10
C LEU A 56 -1.37 4.37 -4.21
N LEU A 57 -1.79 3.93 -5.40
CA LEU A 57 -2.17 4.85 -6.48
C LEU A 57 -3.36 5.72 -6.11
N ALA A 58 -4.37 5.15 -5.44
CA ALA A 58 -5.53 5.91 -4.98
C ALA A 58 -5.14 6.95 -3.93
N GLU A 59 -4.29 6.58 -2.98
CA GLU A 59 -3.80 7.51 -1.95
C GLU A 59 -2.91 8.60 -2.54
N ARG A 60 -2.00 8.25 -3.45
CA ARG A 60 -1.16 9.23 -4.16
C ARG A 60 -2.02 10.25 -4.90
N ASN A 61 -3.03 9.80 -5.65
CA ASN A 61 -3.94 10.71 -6.36
C ASN A 61 -4.70 11.63 -5.41
N ARG A 62 -5.09 11.14 -4.24
CA ARG A 62 -5.74 11.97 -3.21
C ARG A 62 -4.79 13.05 -2.67
N VAL A 63 -3.55 12.68 -2.36
CA VAL A 63 -2.53 13.62 -1.86
C VAL A 63 -2.16 14.65 -2.92
N ASP A 64 -1.97 14.25 -4.17
CA ASP A 64 -1.64 15.16 -5.26
C ASP A 64 -2.77 16.17 -5.51
N ARG A 65 -4.03 15.73 -5.39
CA ARG A 65 -5.18 16.62 -5.45
C ARG A 65 -5.21 17.61 -4.30
N GLN A 66 -4.97 17.16 -3.07
CA GLN A 66 -4.87 18.05 -1.90
C GLN A 66 -3.77 19.10 -2.09
N ARG A 67 -2.58 18.68 -2.53
CA ARG A 67 -1.47 19.61 -2.81
C ARG A 67 -1.77 20.61 -3.93
N ALA A 68 -2.60 20.23 -4.91
CA ALA A 68 -3.03 21.16 -5.95
C ALA A 68 -4.05 22.18 -5.42
N GLU A 69 -4.98 21.74 -4.58
CA GLU A 69 -5.95 22.60 -3.90
C GLU A 69 -5.27 23.56 -2.93
N ASP A 70 -4.29 23.10 -2.16
CA ASP A 70 -3.49 23.92 -1.23
C ASP A 70 -2.72 25.00 -1.99
N ARG A 71 -1.99 24.63 -3.05
CA ARG A 71 -1.27 25.61 -3.90
C ARG A 71 -2.20 26.66 -4.50
N LYS A 72 -3.42 26.28 -4.88
CA LYS A 72 -4.42 27.22 -5.38
C LYS A 72 -4.90 28.17 -4.27
N GLY A 73 -5.22 27.63 -3.09
CA GLY A 73 -5.65 28.43 -1.96
C GLY A 73 -4.58 29.43 -1.50
N ASP A 74 -3.32 29.03 -1.53
CA ASP A 74 -2.19 29.92 -1.23
C ASP A 74 -2.03 31.02 -2.30
N ALA A 75 -2.18 30.69 -3.58
CA ALA A 75 -2.15 31.68 -4.66
C ALA A 75 -3.27 32.73 -4.50
N ASP A 76 -4.51 32.29 -4.24
CA ASP A 76 -5.65 33.19 -4.03
C ASP A 76 -5.42 34.10 -2.79
N ARG A 77 -4.82 33.56 -1.72
CA ARG A 77 -4.43 34.34 -0.54
C ARG A 77 -3.38 35.41 -0.88
N LEU A 78 -2.36 35.04 -1.64
CA LEU A 78 -1.31 35.97 -2.06
C LEU A 78 -1.86 37.10 -2.95
N GLU A 79 -2.76 36.78 -3.88
CA GLU A 79 -3.41 37.78 -4.74
C GLU A 79 -4.21 38.81 -3.93
N ARG A 80 -4.94 38.36 -2.90
CA ARG A 80 -5.65 39.26 -2.00
C ARG A 80 -4.70 40.18 -1.24
N ILE A 81 -3.63 39.62 -0.66
CA ILE A 81 -2.62 40.41 0.06
C ILE A 81 -1.99 41.44 -0.88
N GLU A 82 -1.66 41.07 -2.11
CA GLU A 82 -1.09 41.99 -3.08
C GLU A 82 -2.06 43.13 -3.42
N THR A 83 -3.34 42.81 -3.58
CA THR A 83 -4.39 43.80 -3.83
C THR A 83 -4.50 44.80 -2.67
N ASP A 84 -4.50 44.31 -1.43
CA ASP A 84 -4.57 45.16 -0.23
C ASP A 84 -3.32 46.06 -0.12
N ILE A 85 -2.13 45.52 -0.40
CA ILE A 85 -0.88 46.29 -0.41
C ILE A 85 -0.95 47.42 -1.45
N ARG A 86 -1.43 47.13 -2.66
CA ARG A 86 -1.59 48.16 -3.70
C ARG A 86 -2.58 49.23 -3.27
N ALA A 87 -3.71 48.84 -2.69
CA ALA A 87 -4.72 49.79 -2.19
C ALA A 87 -4.15 50.70 -1.08
N MET A 88 -3.44 50.13 -0.10
CA MET A 88 -2.80 50.90 0.97
C MET A 88 -1.74 51.86 0.41
N ARG A 89 -0.92 51.39 -0.53
CA ARG A 89 0.09 52.22 -1.20
C ARG A 89 -0.58 53.43 -1.86
N ASP A 90 -1.65 53.23 -2.60
CA ASP A 90 -2.33 54.30 -3.33
C ASP A 90 -2.93 55.34 -2.37
N LEU A 91 -3.56 54.89 -1.27
CA LEU A 91 -4.05 55.78 -0.20
C LEU A 91 -2.94 56.62 0.44
N MET A 92 -1.78 56.02 0.73
CA MET A 92 -0.63 56.73 1.31
C MET A 92 -0.04 57.74 0.33
N PHE A 93 0.04 57.40 -0.96
CA PHE A 93 0.48 58.33 -2.01
C PHE A 93 -0.46 59.51 -2.15
N GLU A 94 -1.77 59.28 -2.14
CA GLU A 94 -2.78 60.34 -2.21
C GLU A 94 -2.68 61.28 -1.00
N ALA A 95 -2.59 60.72 0.22
CA ALA A 95 -2.42 61.51 1.44
C ALA A 95 -1.13 62.36 1.42
N PHE A 96 -0.02 61.79 0.94
CA PHE A 96 1.24 62.51 0.80
C PHE A 96 1.18 63.62 -0.25
N GLN A 97 0.51 63.39 -1.38
CA GLN A 97 0.31 64.42 -2.40
C GLN A 97 -0.54 65.56 -1.88
N ARG A 98 -1.65 65.25 -1.19
CA ARG A 98 -2.56 66.25 -0.62
C ARG A 98 -1.86 67.15 0.41
N SER A 99 -1.00 66.58 1.26
CA SER A 99 -0.16 67.33 2.22
C SER A 99 0.87 68.27 1.60
N ARG A 100 1.18 68.15 0.30
CA ARG A 100 2.09 69.08 -0.41
C ARG A 100 1.35 70.16 -1.21
N THR A 101 0.04 70.03 -1.36
CA THR A 101 -0.83 70.98 -2.08
C THR A 101 -1.60 71.94 -1.18
N ASP A 102 -1.68 71.64 0.13
CA ASP A 102 -1.99 72.62 1.21
C ASP A 102 -0.69 73.25 1.73
#